data_AF-A0A2V7YM25-F1
#
_entry.id   AF-A0A2V7YM25-F1
#
_cell.length_a   1.000
_cell.length_b   1.000
_cell.length_c   1.000
_cell.angle_alpha   90.00
_cell.angle_beta   90.00
_cell.angle_gamma   90.00
#
_symmetry.space_group_name_H-M   'P 1'
#
loop_
_entity.id
_entity.type
_entity.pdbx_description
1 polymer ?
#
loop_
_entity_poly.entity_id
_entity_poly.type
_entity_poly.pdbx_seq_one_letter_code
_entity_poly.pdbx_strand_id
1 'polypeptide(L)'
;MNAKRIALRFLFLYFLLFFLTIPFSGIADTRLRWWLCLGSAVLAGVAAVVSTALGWRRDLDARLYPWLRLLLRFALAIVMISSGIERLIPVQMPAPGPFDLLRRLGELNAMGLLWTFLGASRTFQSFTGAAGLAGGLLLLAPRTTLLGALICGANLFMAVTLSLCYGLPFKLYLFHLLLMSVLLIAPDLRRLSRLILLNRTVEPAVEPPLSARGRLAQALLVLISLGVIGWSVQDAVRRYR
;
A
#
# COMPACT_ATOMS: atom_id res chain seq x y z
N MET A 1 -9.17 -13.42 24.82
CA MET A 1 -9.79 -12.10 24.50
C MET A 1 -8.81 -10.91 24.50
N ASN A 2 -7.67 -10.98 25.22
CA ASN A 2 -6.72 -9.86 25.31
C ASN A 2 -5.74 -9.77 24.11
N ALA A 3 -5.31 -10.89 23.53
CA ALA A 3 -4.37 -10.89 22.40
C ALA A 3 -4.86 -10.13 21.15
N LYS A 4 -6.14 -10.27 20.78
CA LYS A 4 -6.73 -9.53 19.64
C LYS A 4 -6.75 -8.02 19.87
N ARG A 5 -6.98 -7.58 21.12
CA ARG A 5 -6.98 -6.15 21.50
C ARG A 5 -5.57 -5.57 21.45
N ILE A 6 -4.59 -6.30 21.98
CA ILE A 6 -3.17 -5.91 21.91
C ILE A 6 -2.74 -5.77 20.46
N ALA A 7 -3.05 -6.76 19.61
CA ALA A 7 -2.70 -6.73 18.19
C ALA A 7 -3.35 -5.55 17.45
N LEU A 8 -4.63 -5.25 17.72
CA LEU A 8 -5.31 -4.11 17.09
C LEU A 8 -4.67 -2.77 17.48
N ARG A 9 -4.40 -2.58 18.78
CA ARG A 9 -3.75 -1.36 19.30
C ARG A 9 -2.34 -1.22 18.75
N PHE A 10 -1.59 -2.32 18.70
CA PHE A 10 -0.26 -2.36 18.12
C PHE A 10 -0.29 -1.91 16.65
N LEU A 11 -1.14 -2.53 15.82
CA LEU A 11 -1.23 -2.19 14.40
C LEU A 11 -1.63 -0.73 14.20
N PHE A 12 -2.62 -0.25 14.95
CA PHE A 12 -3.05 1.15 14.84
C PHE A 12 -1.95 2.14 15.19
N LEU A 13 -1.29 1.94 16.35
CA LEU A 13 -0.21 2.81 16.79
C LEU A 13 1.00 2.71 15.86
N TYR A 14 1.32 1.50 15.39
CA TYR A 14 2.42 1.27 14.47
C TYR A 14 2.24 2.04 13.17
N PHE A 15 1.09 1.88 12.50
CA PHE A 15 0.84 2.60 11.26
C PHE A 15 0.72 4.10 11.47
N LEU A 16 0.15 4.54 12.59
CA LEU A 16 0.12 5.97 12.95
C LEU A 16 1.53 6.55 13.06
N LEU A 17 2.43 5.87 13.79
CA LEU A 17 3.83 6.28 13.93
C LEU A 17 4.59 6.19 12.61
N PHE A 18 4.35 5.14 11.82
CA PHE A 18 4.94 4.96 10.49
C PHE A 18 4.62 6.15 9.58
N PHE A 19 3.35 6.55 9.48
CA PHE A 19 2.95 7.70 8.66
C PHE A 19 3.47 9.04 9.20
N LEU A 20 3.68 9.16 10.51
CA LEU A 20 4.22 10.38 11.13
C LEU A 20 5.74 10.52 10.90
N THR A 21 6.47 9.41 10.94
CA THR A 21 7.94 9.39 10.93
C THR A 21 8.54 9.23 9.54
N ILE A 22 7.79 8.65 8.61
CA ILE A 22 8.27 8.40 7.24
C ILE A 22 7.42 9.25 6.30
N PRO A 23 7.85 10.50 6.02
CA PRO A 23 7.18 11.32 5.03
C PRO A 23 7.26 10.61 3.67
N PHE A 24 6.22 10.81 2.85
CA PHE A 24 6.16 10.30 1.48
C PHE A 24 7.31 10.79 0.59
N SER A 25 8.04 11.84 1.00
CA SER A 25 9.19 12.38 0.27
C SER A 25 10.43 11.49 0.48
N GLY A 26 10.65 10.63 -0.52
CA GLY A 26 11.74 9.67 -0.59
C GLY A 26 11.21 8.27 -0.38
N ILE A 27 11.48 7.36 -1.30
CA ILE A 27 11.07 5.94 -1.21
C ILE A 27 12.32 5.05 -0.99
N ALA A 28 13.50 5.66 -1.06
CA ALA A 28 14.80 5.02 -0.92
C ALA A 28 14.98 4.35 0.46
N ASP A 29 15.50 3.13 0.48
CA ASP A 29 15.90 2.41 1.68
C ASP A 29 17.18 3.05 2.23
N THR A 30 17.07 3.70 3.39
CA THR A 30 18.22 4.25 4.13
C THR A 30 18.32 3.60 5.50
N ARG A 31 19.53 3.51 6.06
CA ARG A 31 19.73 2.95 7.41
C ARG A 31 18.83 3.62 8.46
N LEU A 32 18.66 4.94 8.34
CA LEU A 32 17.79 5.73 9.21
C LEU A 32 16.34 5.22 9.17
N ARG A 33 15.79 4.88 8.00
CA ARG A 33 14.41 4.40 7.86
C ARG A 33 14.18 3.05 8.51
N TRP A 34 15.16 2.16 8.41
CA TRP A 34 15.11 0.88 9.13
C TRP A 34 15.06 1.09 10.65
N TRP A 35 15.89 1.99 11.18
CA TRP A 35 15.86 2.33 12.60
C TRP A 35 14.56 3.01 13.03
N LEU A 36 14.01 3.90 12.21
CA LEU A 36 12.71 4.54 12.48
C LEU A 36 11.56 3.52 12.47
N CYS A 37 11.54 2.58 11.52
CA CYS A 37 10.58 1.48 11.50
C CYS A 37 10.71 0.57 12.73
N LEU A 38 11.93 0.23 13.12
CA LEU A 38 12.16 -0.58 14.32
C LEU A 38 11.69 0.16 15.57
N GLY A 39 12.06 1.44 15.70
CA GLY A 39 11.66 2.30 16.82
C GLY A 39 10.14 2.45 16.92
N SER A 40 9.46 2.67 15.79
CA SER A 40 8.00 2.77 15.76
C SER A 40 7.32 1.45 16.13
N ALA A 41 7.87 0.29 15.69
CA ALA A 41 7.39 -1.02 16.09
C ALA A 41 7.55 -1.26 17.60
N VAL A 42 8.72 -0.96 18.18
CA VAL A 42 8.97 -1.13 19.61
C VAL A 42 8.04 -0.22 20.43
N LEU A 43 7.95 1.06 20.08
CA LEU A 43 7.10 2.03 20.77
C LEU A 43 5.62 1.63 20.68
N ALA A 44 5.13 1.23 19.50
CA ALA A 44 3.77 0.74 19.33
C ALA A 44 3.50 -0.53 20.16
N GLY A 45 4.49 -1.44 20.24
CA GLY A 45 4.42 -2.66 21.06
C GLY A 45 4.26 -2.36 22.53
N VAL A 46 5.15 -1.52 23.08
CA VAL A 46 5.11 -1.11 24.49
C VAL A 46 3.80 -0.40 24.80
N ALA A 47 3.40 0.59 23.98
CA ALA A 47 2.16 1.33 24.18
C ALA A 47 0.91 0.43 24.10
N ALA A 48 0.88 -0.55 23.19
CA ALA A 48 -0.22 -1.51 23.07
C ALA A 48 -0.33 -2.42 24.31
N VAL A 49 0.80 -2.93 24.81
CA VAL A 49 0.84 -3.78 26.01
C VAL A 49 0.44 -2.97 27.24
N VAL A 50 1.07 -1.81 27.47
CA VAL A 50 0.82 -0.94 28.62
C VAL A 50 -0.64 -0.48 28.65
N SER A 51 -1.17 0.03 27.54
CA SER A 51 -2.57 0.49 27.50
C SER A 51 -3.57 -0.64 27.74
N THR A 52 -3.25 -1.87 27.32
CA THR A 52 -4.12 -3.04 27.53
C THR A 52 -4.03 -3.54 28.97
N ALA A 53 -2.84 -3.55 29.57
CA ALA A 53 -2.61 -3.92 30.96
C ALA A 53 -3.28 -2.95 31.93
N LEU A 54 -3.21 -1.65 31.65
CA LEU A 54 -3.89 -0.59 32.41
C LEU A 54 -5.42 -0.59 32.21
N GLY A 55 -5.96 -1.46 31.34
CA GLY A 55 -7.39 -1.49 31.03
C GLY A 55 -7.91 -0.18 30.41
N TRP A 56 -7.03 0.66 29.87
CA TRP A 56 -7.36 2.02 29.48
C TRP A 56 -8.34 2.02 28.30
N ARG A 57 -9.49 2.67 28.47
CA ARG A 57 -10.52 2.94 27.45
C ARG A 57 -10.91 1.69 26.63
N ARG A 58 -11.52 0.69 27.29
CA ARG A 58 -12.03 -0.54 26.64
C ARG A 58 -13.01 -0.26 25.47
N ASP A 59 -13.78 0.82 25.56
CA ASP A 59 -14.72 1.23 24.50
C ASP A 59 -14.04 1.77 23.23
N LEU A 60 -12.75 2.14 23.32
CA LEU A 60 -11.99 2.63 22.16
C LEU A 60 -11.65 1.49 21.19
N ASP A 61 -11.54 0.25 21.66
CA ASP A 61 -11.16 -0.91 20.83
C ASP A 61 -12.20 -1.18 19.73
N ALA A 62 -13.48 -1.02 20.04
CA ALA A 62 -14.57 -1.15 19.06
C ALA A 62 -14.53 -0.07 17.97
N ARG A 63 -13.99 1.12 18.31
CA ARG A 63 -13.86 2.25 17.38
C ARG A 63 -12.56 2.20 16.58
N LEU A 64 -11.49 1.62 17.12
CA LEU A 64 -10.16 1.59 16.52
C LEU A 64 -10.13 0.81 15.19
N TYR A 65 -10.84 -0.32 15.11
CA TYR A 65 -10.79 -1.17 13.93
C TYR A 65 -11.34 -0.50 12.65
N PRO A 66 -12.54 0.14 12.66
CA PRO A 66 -13.00 0.91 11.51
C PRO A 66 -12.03 2.02 11.08
N TRP A 67 -11.42 2.73 12.04
CA TRP A 67 -10.44 3.79 11.74
C TRP A 67 -9.14 3.25 11.15
N LEU A 68 -8.61 2.14 11.70
CA LEU A 68 -7.46 1.46 11.14
C LEU A 68 -7.73 1.07 9.68
N ARG A 69 -8.86 0.39 9.43
CA ARG A 69 -9.22 -0.05 8.07
C ARG A 69 -9.37 1.13 7.12
N LEU A 70 -9.99 2.22 7.56
CA LEU A 70 -10.13 3.44 6.77
C LEU A 70 -8.75 4.03 6.40
N LEU A 71 -7.86 4.15 7.39
CA LEU A 71 -6.52 4.71 7.22
C LEU A 71 -5.66 3.86 6.27
N LEU A 72 -5.61 2.53 6.47
CA LEU A 72 -4.86 1.64 5.57
C LEU A 72 -5.42 1.66 4.15
N ARG A 73 -6.74 1.69 4.00
CA ARG A 73 -7.41 1.71 2.69
C ARG A 73 -7.05 2.97 1.90
N PHE A 74 -7.18 4.14 2.50
CA PHE A 74 -6.87 5.40 1.81
C PHE A 74 -5.38 5.61 1.59
N ALA A 75 -4.53 5.23 2.56
CA ALA A 75 -3.09 5.29 2.36
C ALA A 75 -2.65 4.41 1.18
N LEU A 76 -3.12 3.16 1.12
CA LEU A 76 -2.82 2.25 0.02
C LEU A 76 -3.39 2.75 -1.32
N ALA A 77 -4.62 3.28 -1.31
CA ALA A 77 -5.27 3.82 -2.51
C ALA A 77 -4.48 4.97 -3.13
N ILE A 78 -4.09 5.97 -2.32
CA ILE A 78 -3.33 7.14 -2.79
C ILE A 78 -2.03 6.69 -3.45
N VAL A 79 -1.27 5.81 -2.78
CA VAL A 79 0.01 5.31 -3.30
C VAL A 79 -0.18 4.58 -4.62
N MET A 80 -1.18 3.69 -4.68
CA MET A 80 -1.39 2.83 -5.84
C MET A 80 -1.93 3.60 -7.05
N ILE A 81 -2.71 4.65 -6.81
CA ILE A 81 -3.17 5.52 -7.88
C ILE A 81 -2.01 6.38 -8.40
N SER A 82 -1.27 7.07 -7.52
CA SER A 82 -0.14 7.91 -7.94
C SER A 82 0.92 7.11 -8.68
N SER A 83 1.37 5.98 -8.11
CA SER A 83 2.34 5.11 -8.78
C SER A 83 1.77 4.40 -10.01
N GLY A 84 0.46 4.14 -10.04
CA GLY A 84 -0.24 3.60 -11.21
C GLY A 84 -0.23 4.57 -12.38
N ILE A 85 -0.49 5.86 -12.15
CA ILE A 85 -0.45 6.92 -13.17
C ILE A 85 0.97 7.06 -13.75
N GLU A 86 2.00 7.09 -12.90
CA GLU A 86 3.41 7.19 -13.31
C GLU A 86 3.91 5.99 -14.14
N ARG A 87 3.25 4.84 -14.03
CA ARG A 87 3.53 3.64 -14.83
C ARG A 87 2.65 3.56 -16.07
N LEU A 88 1.42 4.06 -15.98
CA LEU A 88 0.47 4.10 -17.08
C LEU A 88 0.99 5.02 -18.19
N ILE A 89 1.40 6.23 -17.80
CA ILE A 89 2.18 7.15 -18.63
C ILE A 89 3.63 6.82 -18.29
N PRO A 90 4.41 6.12 -19.15
CA PRO A 90 5.67 5.44 -18.82
C PRO A 90 6.82 6.41 -18.46
N VAL A 91 6.64 7.15 -17.37
CA VAL A 91 7.51 8.23 -16.88
C VAL A 91 8.42 7.70 -15.77
N GLN A 92 7.97 6.69 -15.02
CA GLN A 92 8.75 6.11 -13.91
C GLN A 92 10.04 5.42 -14.39
N MET A 93 9.99 4.77 -15.55
CA MET A 93 11.12 4.06 -16.16
C MET A 93 11.19 4.50 -17.61
N PRO A 94 12.03 5.50 -17.94
CA PRO A 94 12.14 5.98 -19.30
C PRO A 94 12.68 4.88 -20.22
N ALA A 95 12.38 5.00 -21.51
CA ALA A 95 12.97 4.13 -22.51
C ALA A 95 14.51 4.25 -22.47
N PRO A 96 15.25 3.14 -22.66
CA PRO A 96 16.71 3.17 -22.62
C PRO A 96 17.26 4.13 -23.68
N GLY A 97 18.22 4.94 -23.27
CA GLY A 97 18.88 5.91 -24.15
C GLY A 97 19.88 5.23 -25.09
N PRO A 98 20.44 5.97 -26.08
CA PRO A 98 21.44 5.44 -26.99
C PRO A 98 22.66 4.83 -26.28
N PHE A 99 23.09 5.44 -25.18
CA PHE A 99 24.20 4.93 -24.36
C PHE A 99 23.85 3.62 -23.63
N ASP A 100 22.60 3.43 -23.20
CA ASP A 100 22.17 2.19 -22.54
C ASP A 100 22.12 1.02 -23.54
N LEU A 101 21.80 1.30 -24.80
CA LEU A 101 21.75 0.31 -25.88
C LEU A 101 23.15 -0.14 -26.34
N LEU A 102 24.18 0.70 -26.13
CA LEU A 102 25.57 0.38 -26.46
C LEU A 102 26.28 -0.41 -25.35
N ARG A 103 25.75 -0.40 -24.12
CA ARG A 103 26.32 -1.15 -22.99
C ARG A 103 26.09 -2.64 -23.16
N ARG A 104 27.12 -3.42 -22.82
CA ARG A 104 27.00 -4.88 -22.85
C ARG A 104 26.17 -5.35 -21.66
N LEU A 105 25.38 -6.42 -21.86
CA LEU A 105 24.54 -6.98 -20.80
C LEU A 105 25.33 -7.32 -19.53
N GLY A 106 26.56 -7.82 -19.68
CA GLY A 106 27.45 -8.16 -18.56
C GLY A 106 28.02 -6.97 -17.79
N GLU A 107 27.87 -5.74 -18.31
CA GLU A 107 28.31 -4.50 -17.64
C GLU A 107 27.18 -3.85 -16.82
N LEU A 108 25.96 -4.37 -16.92
CA LEU A 108 24.82 -3.89 -16.14
C LEU A 108 24.79 -4.60 -14.79
N ASN A 109 24.56 -3.83 -13.73
CA ASN A 109 24.19 -4.40 -12.44
C ASN A 109 22.73 -4.90 -12.50
N ALA A 110 22.32 -5.71 -11.53
CA ALA A 110 20.98 -6.30 -11.50
C ALA A 110 19.86 -5.23 -11.61
N MET A 111 19.96 -4.15 -10.83
CA MET A 111 19.00 -3.04 -10.89
C MET A 111 18.92 -2.41 -12.29
N GLY A 112 20.06 -2.10 -12.89
CA GLY A 112 20.14 -1.51 -14.22
C GLY A 112 19.53 -2.42 -15.27
N LEU A 113 19.82 -3.71 -15.21
CA LEU A 113 19.21 -4.71 -16.09
C LEU A 113 17.68 -4.70 -16.01
N LEU A 114 17.11 -4.72 -14.79
CA LEU A 114 15.66 -4.67 -14.61
C LEU A 114 15.08 -3.33 -15.10
N TRP A 115 15.74 -2.22 -14.79
CA TRP A 115 15.28 -0.88 -15.15
C TRP A 115 15.25 -0.70 -16.68
N THR A 116 16.30 -1.15 -17.36
CA THR A 116 16.39 -1.17 -18.84
C THR A 116 15.31 -2.09 -19.44
N PHE A 117 15.10 -3.29 -18.89
CA PHE A 117 14.06 -4.21 -19.35
C PHE A 117 12.65 -3.62 -19.24
N LEU A 118 12.33 -3.04 -18.07
CA LEU A 118 11.02 -2.44 -17.82
C LEU A 118 10.81 -1.16 -18.64
N GLY A 119 11.84 -0.32 -18.80
CA GLY A 119 11.79 0.89 -19.63
C GLY A 119 11.68 0.60 -21.12
N ALA A 120 12.29 -0.49 -21.61
CA ALA A 120 12.10 -0.96 -22.98
C ALA A 120 10.67 -1.48 -23.21
N SER A 121 10.06 -2.08 -22.18
CA SER A 121 8.75 -2.74 -22.25
C SER A 121 7.60 -1.80 -21.85
N ARG A 122 7.33 -0.77 -22.66
CA ARG A 122 6.25 0.21 -22.41
C ARG A 122 4.90 -0.45 -22.11
N THR A 123 4.53 -1.48 -22.87
CA THR A 123 3.26 -2.21 -22.67
C THR A 123 3.20 -2.87 -21.30
N PHE A 124 4.29 -3.49 -20.84
CA PHE A 124 4.37 -4.09 -19.51
C PHE A 124 4.23 -3.04 -18.41
N GLN A 125 4.90 -1.90 -18.57
CA GLN A 125 4.81 -0.79 -17.64
C GLN A 125 3.38 -0.23 -17.56
N SER A 126 2.76 0.06 -18.70
CA SER A 126 1.39 0.56 -18.76
C SER A 126 0.38 -0.45 -18.23
N PHE A 127 0.57 -1.75 -18.48
CA PHE A 127 -0.29 -2.81 -17.94
C PHE A 127 -0.24 -2.87 -16.40
N THR A 128 0.97 -2.88 -15.84
CA THR A 128 1.15 -2.92 -14.38
C THR A 128 0.71 -1.61 -13.71
N GLY A 129 0.84 -0.48 -14.42
CA GLY A 129 0.29 0.82 -14.04
C GLY A 129 -1.24 0.84 -14.02
N ALA A 130 -1.88 0.33 -15.08
CA ALA A 130 -3.33 0.20 -15.18
C ALA A 130 -3.88 -0.71 -14.07
N ALA A 131 -3.23 -1.84 -13.79
CA ALA A 131 -3.61 -2.72 -12.69
C ALA A 131 -3.51 -2.02 -11.32
N GLY A 132 -2.42 -1.29 -11.08
CA GLY A 132 -2.24 -0.50 -9.85
C GLY A 132 -3.30 0.59 -9.70
N LEU A 133 -3.57 1.32 -10.78
CA LEU A 133 -4.58 2.37 -10.83
C LEU A 133 -5.98 1.81 -10.58
N ALA A 134 -6.36 0.73 -11.27
CA ALA A 134 -7.65 0.08 -11.10
C ALA A 134 -7.83 -0.43 -9.66
N GLY A 135 -6.80 -1.10 -9.10
CA GLY A 135 -6.82 -1.55 -7.71
C GLY A 135 -6.97 -0.40 -6.72
N GLY A 136 -6.23 0.69 -6.92
CA GLY A 136 -6.30 1.89 -6.08
C GLY A 136 -7.65 2.60 -6.14
N LEU A 137 -8.25 2.73 -7.34
CA LEU A 137 -9.58 3.33 -7.52
C LEU A 137 -10.67 2.46 -6.84
N LEU A 138 -10.58 1.14 -6.96
CA LEU A 138 -11.50 0.22 -6.30
C LEU A 138 -11.41 0.29 -4.76
N LEU A 139 -10.28 0.69 -4.20
CA LEU A 139 -10.15 0.91 -2.76
C LEU A 139 -10.88 2.17 -2.27
N LEU A 140 -11.19 3.13 -3.14
CA LEU A 140 -11.95 4.33 -2.74
C LEU A 140 -13.41 4.01 -2.44
N ALA A 141 -13.98 3.06 -3.17
CA ALA A 141 -15.34 2.59 -2.98
C ALA A 141 -15.39 1.46 -1.92
N PRO A 142 -16.15 1.63 -0.81
CA PRO A 142 -16.16 0.66 0.27
C PRO A 142 -16.59 -0.76 -0.16
N ARG A 143 -17.57 -0.84 -1.06
CA ARG A 143 -18.10 -2.10 -1.62
C ARG A 143 -17.08 -2.91 -2.42
N THR A 144 -16.05 -2.27 -2.96
CA THR A 144 -15.03 -2.90 -3.82
C THR A 144 -13.68 -3.04 -3.13
N THR A 145 -13.60 -2.75 -1.83
CA THR A 145 -12.35 -2.79 -1.05
C THR A 145 -11.61 -4.12 -1.19
N LEU A 146 -12.33 -5.25 -1.15
CA LEU A 146 -11.70 -6.57 -1.27
C LEU A 146 -11.03 -6.79 -2.63
N LEU A 147 -11.75 -6.47 -3.71
CA LEU A 147 -11.23 -6.61 -5.08
C LEU A 147 -10.04 -5.69 -5.31
N GLY A 148 -10.15 -4.43 -4.88
CA GLY A 148 -9.05 -3.47 -4.96
C GLY A 148 -7.83 -3.94 -4.18
N ALA A 149 -8.02 -4.45 -2.95
CA ALA A 149 -6.94 -4.95 -2.12
C ALA A 149 -6.23 -6.17 -2.73
N LEU A 150 -6.97 -7.09 -3.36
CA LEU A 150 -6.41 -8.25 -4.07
C LEU A 150 -5.56 -7.84 -5.28
N ILE A 151 -6.07 -6.92 -6.10
CA ILE A 151 -5.33 -6.40 -7.27
C ILE A 151 -4.06 -5.67 -6.83
N CYS A 152 -4.17 -4.78 -5.84
CA CYS A 152 -3.01 -4.11 -5.24
C CYS A 152 -2.02 -5.11 -4.64
N GLY A 153 -2.53 -6.14 -3.94
CA GLY A 153 -1.70 -7.19 -3.33
C GLY A 153 -0.90 -7.97 -4.35
N ALA A 154 -1.52 -8.37 -5.48
CA ALA A 154 -0.83 -9.05 -6.57
C ALA A 154 0.25 -8.15 -7.20
N ASN A 155 -0.08 -6.89 -7.49
CA ASN A 155 0.86 -5.94 -8.08
C ASN A 155 2.06 -5.65 -7.15
N LEU A 156 1.79 -5.47 -5.85
CA LEU A 156 2.81 -5.26 -4.83
C LEU A 156 3.65 -6.51 -4.58
N PHE A 157 3.06 -7.70 -4.61
CA PHE A 157 3.80 -8.95 -4.46
C PHE A 157 4.83 -9.12 -5.58
N MET A 158 4.44 -8.85 -6.82
CA MET A 158 5.36 -8.83 -7.95
C MET A 158 6.45 -7.75 -7.76
N ALA A 159 6.07 -6.52 -7.38
CA ALA A 159 7.03 -5.44 -7.16
C ALA A 159 8.03 -5.73 -6.02
N VAL A 160 7.58 -6.33 -4.91
CA VAL A 160 8.43 -6.78 -3.80
C VAL A 160 9.41 -7.84 -4.29
N THR A 161 8.92 -8.82 -5.05
CA THR A 161 9.76 -9.91 -5.58
C THR A 161 10.86 -9.34 -6.48
N LEU A 162 10.52 -8.47 -7.42
CA LEU A 162 11.49 -7.79 -8.28
C LEU A 162 12.47 -6.95 -7.47
N SER A 163 11.98 -6.24 -6.46
CA SER A 163 12.81 -5.43 -5.56
C SER A 163 13.83 -6.27 -4.80
N LEU A 164 13.42 -7.44 -4.29
CA LEU A 164 14.31 -8.38 -3.62
C LEU A 164 15.38 -8.94 -4.59
N CYS A 165 14.95 -9.47 -5.73
CA CYS A 165 15.82 -10.14 -6.71
C CYS A 165 16.82 -9.19 -7.38
N TYR A 166 16.41 -7.95 -7.68
CA TYR A 166 17.23 -6.99 -8.43
C TYR A 166 17.84 -5.88 -7.58
N GLY A 167 17.70 -5.96 -6.25
CA GLY A 167 18.38 -5.03 -5.35
C GLY A 167 17.82 -3.60 -5.34
N LEU A 168 16.53 -3.42 -5.64
CA LEU A 168 15.94 -2.08 -5.69
C LEU A 168 15.93 -1.44 -4.29
N PRO A 169 16.21 -0.13 -4.17
CA PRO A 169 16.35 0.53 -2.87
C PRO A 169 14.98 0.96 -2.33
N PHE A 170 13.95 0.13 -2.35
CA PHE A 170 12.61 0.51 -1.82
C PHE A 170 11.82 -0.67 -1.28
N LYS A 171 12.53 -1.69 -0.80
CA LYS A 171 11.96 -2.94 -0.30
C LYS A 171 11.11 -2.66 0.92
N LEU A 172 11.63 -1.86 1.87
CA LEU A 172 10.96 -1.59 3.14
C LEU A 172 9.60 -0.95 2.89
N TYR A 173 9.54 0.05 2.02
CA TYR A 173 8.31 0.73 1.65
C TYR A 173 7.29 -0.22 1.00
N LEU A 174 7.71 -1.01 0.01
CA LEU A 174 6.83 -1.96 -0.67
C LEU A 174 6.28 -3.04 0.28
N PHE A 175 7.09 -3.51 1.24
CA PHE A 175 6.62 -4.46 2.26
C PHE A 175 5.49 -3.89 3.12
N HIS A 176 5.56 -2.61 3.48
CA HIS A 176 4.50 -1.97 4.26
C HIS A 176 3.20 -1.86 3.46
N LEU A 177 3.27 -1.51 2.18
CA LEU A 177 2.09 -1.48 1.31
C LEU A 177 1.49 -2.87 1.13
N LEU A 178 2.35 -3.89 0.95
CA LEU A 178 1.91 -5.28 0.84
C LEU A 178 1.23 -5.72 2.15
N LEU A 179 1.79 -5.36 3.31
CA LEU A 179 1.19 -5.61 4.61
C LEU A 179 -0.17 -4.93 4.75
N MET A 180 -0.31 -3.67 4.31
CA MET A 180 -1.61 -2.96 4.30
C MET A 180 -2.64 -3.72 3.45
N SER A 181 -2.27 -4.17 2.25
CA SER A 181 -3.14 -4.97 1.39
C SER A 181 -3.57 -6.28 2.07
N VAL A 182 -2.62 -7.02 2.65
CA VAL A 182 -2.90 -8.27 3.37
C VAL A 182 -3.82 -8.03 4.56
N LEU A 183 -3.61 -6.96 5.33
CA LEU A 183 -4.48 -6.59 6.46
C LEU A 183 -5.90 -6.23 6.02
N LEU A 184 -6.08 -5.65 4.83
CA LEU A 184 -7.40 -5.39 4.25
C LEU A 184 -8.10 -6.67 3.77
N ILE A 185 -7.35 -7.66 3.28
CA ILE A 185 -7.87 -8.95 2.80
C ILE A 185 -8.15 -9.92 3.96
N ALA A 186 -7.36 -9.88 5.04
CA ALA A 186 -7.38 -10.85 6.13
C ALA A 186 -8.78 -11.16 6.72
N PRO A 187 -9.69 -10.19 6.92
CA PRO A 187 -11.04 -10.47 7.41
C PRO A 187 -11.87 -11.34 6.45
N ASP A 188 -11.66 -11.18 5.14
CA ASP A 188 -12.39 -11.86 4.08
C ASP A 188 -11.74 -13.19 3.66
N LEU A 189 -10.53 -13.51 4.14
CA LEU A 189 -9.77 -14.71 3.73
C LEU A 189 -10.52 -16.03 4.05
N ARG A 190 -11.22 -16.08 5.19
CA ARG A 190 -12.06 -17.24 5.56
C ARG A 190 -13.26 -17.41 4.63
N ARG A 191 -13.80 -16.30 4.14
CA ARG A 191 -14.93 -16.26 3.22
C ARG A 191 -14.49 -16.63 1.80
N LEU A 192 -13.35 -16.11 1.36
CA LEU A 192 -12.72 -16.47 0.09
C LEU A 192 -12.37 -17.96 0.02
N SER A 193 -11.74 -18.52 1.07
CA SER A 193 -11.44 -19.95 1.11
C SER A 193 -12.69 -20.84 1.09
N ARG A 194 -13.78 -20.44 1.78
CA ARG A 194 -15.06 -21.16 1.70
C ARG A 194 -15.73 -21.08 0.34
N LEU A 195 -15.65 -19.94 -0.33
CA LEU A 195 -16.22 -19.76 -1.65
C LEU A 195 -15.42 -20.52 -2.72
N ILE A 196 -14.09 -20.37 -2.72
CA ILE A 196 -13.21 -20.88 -3.79
C ILE A 196 -12.89 -22.36 -3.58
N LEU A 197 -12.49 -22.77 -2.37
CA LEU A 197 -12.02 -24.14 -2.11
C LEU A 197 -13.17 -25.08 -1.73
N LEU A 198 -14.17 -24.57 -1.01
CA LEU A 198 -15.27 -25.39 -0.48
C LEU A 198 -16.56 -25.24 -1.31
N ASN A 199 -16.57 -24.38 -2.33
CA ASN A 199 -17.72 -24.06 -3.19
C ASN A 199 -19.02 -23.79 -2.40
N ARG A 200 -18.91 -23.15 -1.23
CA ARG A 200 -20.06 -22.82 -0.37
C ARG A 200 -20.55 -21.41 -0.63
N THR A 201 -21.86 -21.22 -0.58
CA THR A 201 -22.47 -19.88 -0.59
C THR A 201 -21.97 -19.08 0.60
N VAL A 202 -21.62 -17.80 0.38
CA VAL A 202 -21.18 -16.91 1.46
C VAL A 202 -21.95 -15.60 1.40
N GLU A 203 -22.44 -15.18 2.57
CA GLU A 203 -23.15 -13.92 2.73
C GLU A 203 -22.29 -12.71 2.35
N PRO A 204 -22.91 -11.59 1.93
CA PRO A 204 -22.20 -10.35 1.64
C PRO A 204 -21.38 -9.87 2.84
N ALA A 205 -20.19 -9.31 2.57
CA ALA A 205 -19.38 -8.73 3.62
C ALA A 205 -20.12 -7.53 4.25
N VAL A 206 -20.45 -7.62 5.54
CA VAL A 206 -21.02 -6.51 6.30
C VAL A 206 -19.89 -5.57 6.69
N GLU A 207 -19.83 -4.40 6.05
CA GLU A 207 -18.94 -3.35 6.51
C GLU A 207 -19.52 -2.70 7.78
N PRO A 208 -18.71 -2.54 8.84
CA PRO A 208 -19.19 -1.87 10.04
C PRO A 208 -19.58 -0.43 9.70
N PRO A 209 -20.78 0.03 10.12
CA PRO A 209 -21.23 1.38 9.78
C PRO A 209 -20.28 2.42 10.34
N LEU A 210 -19.81 3.31 9.47
CA LEU A 210 -19.00 4.46 9.88
C LEU A 210 -19.89 5.45 10.64
N SER A 211 -19.38 5.95 11.77
CA SER A 211 -20.02 7.05 12.49
C SER A 211 -20.16 8.30 11.61
N ALA A 212 -21.00 9.28 11.98
CA ALA A 212 -21.12 10.54 11.25
C ALA A 212 -19.76 11.23 10.99
N ARG A 213 -18.87 11.21 11.99
CA ARG A 213 -17.48 11.69 11.86
C ARG A 213 -16.64 10.86 10.89
N GLY A 214 -16.86 9.55 10.83
CA GLY A 214 -16.21 8.65 9.87
C GLY A 214 -16.64 8.91 8.42
N ARG A 215 -17.91 9.26 8.19
CA ARG A 215 -18.40 9.65 6.85
C ARG A 215 -17.78 10.97 6.37
N LEU A 216 -17.67 11.96 7.26
CA LEU A 216 -16.97 13.21 6.97
C LEU A 216 -15.48 12.97 6.67
N ALA A 217 -14.80 12.17 7.49
CA ALA A 217 -13.41 11.79 7.25
C ALA A 217 -13.24 11.07 5.91
N GLN A 218 -14.16 10.16 5.55
CA GLN A 218 -14.15 9.50 4.26
C GLN A 218 -14.31 10.49 3.10
N ALA A 219 -15.26 11.42 3.19
CA ALA A 219 -15.47 12.44 2.15
C ALA A 219 -14.22 13.32 1.98
N LEU A 220 -13.62 13.77 3.10
CA LEU A 220 -12.36 14.52 3.09
C LEU A 220 -11.22 13.71 2.46
N LEU A 221 -11.08 12.44 2.80
CA LEU A 221 -10.04 11.58 2.24
C LEU A 221 -10.25 11.31 0.75
N VAL A 222 -11.51 11.22 0.28
CA VAL A 222 -11.81 11.17 -1.16
C VAL A 222 -11.40 12.47 -1.84
N LEU A 223 -11.73 13.63 -1.27
CA LEU A 223 -11.31 14.93 -1.81
C LEU A 223 -9.79 15.08 -1.86
N ILE A 224 -9.09 14.67 -0.79
CA ILE A 224 -7.62 14.64 -0.76
C ILE A 224 -7.09 13.68 -1.84
N SER A 225 -7.68 12.51 -1.97
CA SER A 225 -7.29 11.54 -3.01
C SER A 225 -7.46 12.14 -4.40
N LEU A 226 -8.57 12.82 -4.69
CA LEU A 226 -8.80 13.52 -5.96
C LEU A 226 -7.77 14.63 -6.19
N GLY A 227 -7.41 15.39 -5.16
CA GLY A 227 -6.36 16.40 -5.24
C GLY A 227 -4.99 15.81 -5.57
N VAL A 228 -4.60 14.72 -4.89
CA VAL A 228 -3.34 14.02 -5.15
C VAL A 228 -3.34 13.40 -6.55
N ILE A 229 -4.45 12.83 -6.99
CA ILE A 229 -4.62 12.30 -8.35
C ILE A 229 -4.40 13.40 -9.37
N GLY A 230 -5.07 14.55 -9.21
CA GLY A 230 -4.92 15.69 -10.11
C GLY A 230 -3.47 16.17 -10.19
N TRP A 231 -2.80 16.28 -9.04
CA TRP A 231 -1.39 16.65 -8.98
C TRP A 231 -0.48 15.61 -9.67
N SER A 232 -0.65 14.32 -9.38
CA SER A 232 0.12 13.23 -9.99
C SER A 232 -0.05 13.18 -11.51
N VAL A 233 -1.26 13.40 -12.03
CA VAL A 233 -1.49 13.49 -13.48
C VAL A 233 -0.74 14.68 -14.08
N GLN A 234 -0.84 15.86 -13.47
CA GLN A 234 -0.16 17.06 -13.97
C GLN A 234 1.37 16.93 -13.94
N ASP A 235 1.91 16.33 -12.88
CA ASP A 235 3.36 16.09 -12.74
C ASP A 235 3.84 15.03 -13.74
N ALA A 236 3.10 13.93 -13.91
CA ALA A 236 3.42 12.92 -14.93
C ALA A 236 3.38 13.50 -16.35
N VAL A 237 2.38 14.31 -16.68
CA VAL A 237 2.29 15.00 -17.98
C VAL A 237 3.44 15.99 -18.18
N ARG A 238 3.83 16.72 -17.12
CA ARG A 238 4.97 17.64 -17.18
C ARG A 238 6.30 16.93 -17.43
N ARG A 239 6.52 15.76 -16.82
CA ARG A 239 7.75 14.97 -17.01
C ARG A 239 7.78 14.18 -18.32
N TYR A 240 6.62 13.96 -18.93
CA TYR A 240 6.52 13.28 -20.22
C TYR A 240 6.82 14.20 -21.42
N ARG A 241 6.59 15.51 -21.26
CA ARG A 241 6.94 16.53 -22.26
C ARG A 241 8.42 16.89 -22.18
#